data_AF-N8VEW1-F1
#
_entry.id   AF-N8VEW1-F1
#
_cell.length_a   1.000
_cell.length_b   1.000
_cell.length_c   1.000
_cell.angle_alpha   90.00
_cell.angle_beta   90.00
_cell.angle_gamma   90.00
#
_symmetry.space_group_name_H-M   'P 1'
#
loop_
_entity.id
_entity.type
_entity.pdbx_description
1 polymer ?
#
loop_
_entity_poly.entity_id
_entity_poly.type
_entity_poly.pdbx_seq_one_letter_code
_entity_poly.pdbx_strand_id
1 'polypeptide(L)'
;MTDKSKWFVYKLENGQEFGCFRIKPYNSPACAAAFRDLVVKKTIFKMSEFKFAQEYMKVIAKHVIQDWENLAFITPAGEVEGETPYSLENAFELLMHSDPDMNLASWIVEKAKSIT
;
A
#
# COMPACT_ATOMS: atom_id res chain seq x y z
N MET A 1 6.40 -13.33 -19.84
CA MET A 1 6.42 -14.11 -18.59
C MET A 1 7.55 -13.55 -17.73
N THR A 2 7.23 -12.71 -16.74
CA THR A 2 8.10 -12.39 -15.59
C THR A 2 7.19 -11.71 -14.58
N ASP A 3 6.51 -12.51 -13.77
CA ASP A 3 5.93 -11.97 -12.55
C ASP A 3 7.10 -11.55 -11.65
N LYS A 4 7.35 -10.24 -11.56
CA LYS A 4 8.42 -9.65 -10.75
C LYS A 4 7.99 -9.42 -9.30
N SER A 5 6.76 -9.81 -8.93
CA SER A 5 6.30 -9.62 -7.56
C SER A 5 7.04 -10.52 -6.58
N LYS A 6 7.23 -10.02 -5.36
CA LYS A 6 7.84 -10.77 -4.26
C LYS A 6 6.99 -10.65 -3.01
N TRP A 7 6.97 -11.73 -2.23
CA TRP A 7 6.38 -11.74 -0.90
C TRP A 7 7.33 -11.10 0.11
N PHE A 8 6.80 -10.21 0.94
CA PHE A 8 7.53 -9.54 2.01
C PHE A 8 6.71 -9.60 3.30
N VAL A 9 7.36 -9.99 4.39
CA VAL A 9 6.73 -9.98 5.72
C VAL A 9 6.93 -8.61 6.35
N TYR A 10 5.83 -7.97 6.73
CA TYR A 10 5.86 -6.76 7.54
C TYR A 10 5.75 -7.17 9.03
N LYS A 11 6.65 -6.61 9.84
CA LYS A 11 6.74 -6.87 11.28
C LYS A 11 6.53 -5.56 12.02
N LEU A 12 5.75 -5.60 13.09
CA LEU A 12 5.60 -4.50 14.03
C LEU A 12 6.91 -4.26 14.79
N GLU A 13 7.02 -3.12 15.47
CA GLU A 13 8.23 -2.77 16.23
C GLU A 13 8.57 -3.79 17.32
N ASN A 14 7.55 -4.46 17.89
CA ASN A 14 7.71 -5.54 18.86
C ASN A 14 8.19 -6.88 18.23
N GLY A 15 8.40 -6.93 16.92
CA GLY A 15 8.84 -8.11 16.16
C GLY A 15 7.72 -9.05 15.74
N GLN A 16 6.48 -8.80 16.14
CA GLN A 16 5.31 -9.58 15.74
C GLN A 16 5.05 -9.42 14.24
N GLU A 17 4.73 -10.52 13.57
CA GLU A 17 4.35 -10.48 12.17
C GLU A 17 2.93 -9.94 12.05
N PHE A 18 2.77 -8.90 11.23
CA PHE A 18 1.46 -8.26 11.00
C PHE A 18 0.80 -8.73 9.71
N GLY A 19 1.60 -9.04 8.68
CA GLY A 19 1.07 -9.53 7.41
C GLY A 19 2.17 -9.80 6.38
N CYS A 20 1.84 -10.67 5.43
CA CYS A 20 2.70 -10.99 4.30
C CYS A 20 2.14 -10.32 3.04
N PHE A 21 2.92 -9.49 2.37
CA PHE A 21 2.48 -8.69 1.23
C PHE A 21 3.18 -9.12 -0.05
N ARG A 22 2.41 -9.34 -1.12
CA ARG A 22 2.94 -9.52 -2.47
C ARG A 22 3.06 -8.16 -3.13
N ILE A 23 4.29 -7.70 -3.35
CA ILE A 23 4.58 -6.33 -3.81
C ILE A 23 5.15 -6.35 -5.22
N LYS A 24 4.67 -5.44 -6.07
CA LYS A 24 5.15 -5.16 -7.43
C LYS A 24 6.22 -4.06 -7.43
N PRO A 25 7.11 -4.04 -8.44
CA PRO A 25 8.12 -3.01 -8.55
C PRO A 25 7.52 -1.63 -8.82
N TYR A 26 8.07 -0.63 -8.14
CA TYR A 26 7.62 0.77 -8.21
C TYR A 26 7.86 1.39 -9.60
N ASN A 27 8.83 0.87 -10.35
CA ASN A 27 9.18 1.33 -11.69
C ASN A 27 8.34 0.68 -12.81
N SER A 28 7.30 -0.09 -12.48
CA SER A 28 6.45 -0.69 -13.50
C SER A 28 5.81 0.40 -14.37
N PRO A 29 5.66 0.20 -15.71
CA PRO A 29 5.13 1.23 -16.59
C PRO A 29 3.75 1.76 -16.17
N ALA A 30 2.88 0.87 -15.66
CA ALA A 30 1.55 1.24 -15.18
C ALA A 30 1.61 2.13 -13.92
N CYS A 31 2.48 1.78 -12.95
CA CYS A 31 2.65 2.57 -11.73
C CYS A 31 3.26 3.95 -12.04
N ALA A 32 4.30 3.98 -12.89
CA ALA A 32 4.94 5.23 -13.32
C ALA A 32 3.99 6.15 -14.11
N ALA A 33 3.08 5.58 -14.91
CA ALA A 33 2.05 6.36 -15.61
C ALA A 33 1.02 6.93 -14.63
N ALA A 34 0.56 6.14 -13.65
CA ALA A 34 -0.40 6.58 -12.64
C ALA A 34 0.15 7.74 -11.77
N PHE A 35 1.42 7.69 -11.37
CA PHE A 35 2.02 8.80 -10.62
C PHE A 35 2.18 10.07 -11.45
N ARG A 36 2.56 9.94 -12.73
CA ARG A 36 2.64 11.09 -13.63
C ARG A 36 1.28 11.76 -13.80
N ASP A 37 0.24 10.97 -14.02
CA ASP A 37 -1.14 11.46 -14.10
C ASP A 37 -1.58 12.16 -12.81
N LEU A 38 -1.24 11.60 -11.64
CA LEU A 38 -1.55 12.21 -10.35
C LEU A 38 -0.86 13.58 -10.17
N VAL A 39 0.42 13.71 -10.54
CA VAL A 39 1.14 15.00 -10.47
C VAL A 39 0.49 16.04 -11.38
N VAL A 40 0.14 15.65 -12.61
CA VAL A 40 -0.57 16.55 -13.55
C VAL A 40 -1.91 16.98 -12.98
N LYS A 41 -2.68 16.04 -12.42
CA LYS A 41 -3.97 16.31 -11.77
C LYS A 41 -3.84 17.24 -10.57
N LYS A 42 -2.78 17.11 -9.75
CA LYS A 42 -2.50 18.03 -8.63
C LYS A 42 -2.44 19.47 -9.12
N THR A 43 -1.70 19.72 -10.21
CA THR A 43 -1.52 21.06 -10.78
C THR A 43 -2.80 21.58 -11.44
N ILE A 44 -3.46 20.77 -12.27
CA ILE A 44 -4.66 21.19 -13.03
C ILE A 44 -5.83 21.48 -12.09
N PHE A 45 -6.09 20.58 -11.15
CA PHE A 45 -7.25 20.68 -10.25
C PHE A 45 -6.94 21.42 -8.94
N LYS A 46 -5.72 21.93 -8.77
CA LYS A 46 -5.24 22.58 -7.53
C LYS A 46 -5.61 21.75 -6.29
N MET A 47 -5.28 20.46 -6.34
CA MET A 47 -5.63 19.53 -5.26
C MET A 47 -4.94 19.94 -3.96
N SER A 48 -5.67 19.87 -2.84
CA SER A 48 -5.06 20.01 -1.52
C SER A 48 -4.07 18.88 -1.26
N GLU A 49 -3.10 19.11 -0.37
CA GLU A 49 -2.14 18.06 0.01
C GLU A 49 -2.83 16.82 0.57
N PHE A 50 -3.92 16.99 1.32
CA PHE A 50 -4.73 15.88 1.81
C PHE A 50 -5.34 15.05 0.68
N LYS A 51 -5.97 15.72 -0.30
CA LYS A 51 -6.56 15.04 -1.49
C LYS A 51 -5.47 14.33 -2.29
N PHE A 52 -4.32 14.96 -2.44
CA PHE A 52 -3.17 14.38 -3.13
C PHE A 52 -2.65 13.13 -2.42
N ALA A 53 -2.53 13.16 -1.08
CA ALA A 53 -2.13 12.01 -0.28
C ALA A 53 -3.12 10.83 -0.43
N GLN A 54 -4.43 11.10 -0.39
CA GLN A 54 -5.45 10.07 -0.62
C GLN A 54 -5.31 9.43 -2.01
N GLU A 55 -5.18 10.22 -3.07
CA GLU A 55 -5.01 9.67 -4.42
C GLU A 55 -3.66 8.96 -4.58
N TYR A 56 -2.61 9.42 -3.91
CA TYR A 56 -1.32 8.72 -3.86
C TYR A 56 -1.48 7.32 -3.23
N MET A 57 -2.18 7.20 -2.11
CA MET A 57 -2.44 5.89 -1.48
C MET A 57 -3.26 4.97 -2.38
N LYS A 58 -4.22 5.49 -3.15
CA LYS A 58 -4.95 4.70 -4.16
C LYS A 58 -4.01 4.15 -5.23
N VAL A 59 -3.03 4.93 -5.68
CA VAL A 59 -2.04 4.46 -6.65
C VAL A 59 -1.20 3.33 -6.05
N ILE A 60 -0.77 3.44 -4.79
CA ILE A 60 -0.04 2.37 -4.08
C ILE A 60 -0.87 1.10 -3.96
N ALA A 61 -2.10 1.21 -3.43
CA ALA A 61 -3.02 0.08 -3.27
C ALA A 61 -3.26 -0.66 -4.60
N LYS A 62 -3.40 0.08 -5.70
CA LYS A 62 -3.74 -0.46 -7.02
C LYS A 62 -2.56 -1.00 -7.81
N HIS A 63 -1.42 -0.31 -7.75
CA HIS A 63 -0.31 -0.58 -8.67
C HIS A 63 0.91 -1.22 -8.00
N VAL A 64 1.00 -1.16 -6.68
CA VAL A 64 2.15 -1.67 -5.92
C VAL A 64 1.78 -2.92 -5.12
N ILE A 65 0.66 -2.92 -4.41
CA ILE A 65 0.19 -4.11 -3.69
C ILE A 65 -0.52 -5.04 -4.70
N GLN A 66 -0.08 -6.29 -4.79
CA GLN A 66 -0.70 -7.30 -5.64
C GLN A 66 -1.63 -8.23 -4.86
N ASP A 67 -1.24 -8.59 -3.64
CA ASP A 67 -1.95 -9.52 -2.78
C ASP A 67 -1.41 -9.44 -1.34
N TRP A 68 -2.07 -10.09 -0.39
CA TRP A 68 -1.53 -10.35 0.95
C TRP A 68 -2.11 -11.61 1.60
N GLU A 69 -1.46 -12.07 2.67
CA GLU A 69 -1.90 -13.17 3.54
C GLU A 69 -1.62 -12.82 5.01
N ASN A 70 -2.32 -13.48 5.94
CA ASN A 70 -2.10 -13.36 7.38
C ASN A 70 -2.26 -11.93 7.91
N LEU A 71 -3.20 -11.16 7.35
CA LEU A 71 -3.44 -9.77 7.72
C LEU A 71 -4.80 -9.65 8.40
N ALA A 72 -4.82 -9.18 9.63
CA ALA A 72 -6.05 -8.80 10.34
C ALA A 72 -6.05 -7.28 10.54
N PHE A 73 -7.18 -6.62 10.23
CA PHE A 73 -7.30 -5.20 10.52
C PHE A 73 -7.32 -4.98 12.02
N ILE A 74 -6.39 -4.15 12.50
CA ILE A 74 -6.43 -3.63 13.85
C ILE A 74 -7.33 -2.40 13.81
N THR A 75 -8.55 -2.54 14.32
CA THR A 75 -9.46 -1.39 14.47
C THR A 75 -9.31 -0.79 15.86
N PRO A 76 -9.76 0.46 16.09
CA PRO A 76 -9.80 1.04 17.44
C PRO A 76 -10.63 0.22 18.45
N ALA A 77 -11.49 -0.69 17.97
CA ALA A 77 -12.29 -1.60 18.79
C ALA A 77 -11.59 -2.95 19.07
N GLY A 78 -10.39 -3.17 18.54
CA GLY A 78 -9.64 -4.43 18.62
C GLY A 78 -9.30 -5.04 17.25
N GLU A 79 -8.55 -6.14 17.26
CA GLU A 79 -8.34 -6.99 16.09
C GLU A 79 -9.69 -7.54 15.61
N VAL A 80 -9.99 -7.37 14.32
CA VAL A 80 -11.15 -8.04 13.70
C VAL A 80 -10.86 -9.53 13.67
N GLU A 81 -11.78 -10.36 14.16
CA GLU A 81 -11.62 -11.82 14.13
C GLU A 81 -11.51 -12.31 12.67
N GLY A 82 -10.35 -12.89 12.34
CA GLY A 82 -10.09 -13.54 11.06
C GLY A 82 -9.25 -12.72 10.07
N GLU A 83 -8.73 -13.42 9.06
CA GLU A 83 -7.95 -12.80 8.00
C GLU A 83 -8.82 -11.90 7.12
N THR A 84 -8.35 -10.68 6.87
CA THR A 84 -8.96 -9.76 5.93
C THR A 84 -8.47 -10.09 4.53
N PRO A 85 -9.32 -10.51 3.58
CA PRO A 85 -8.89 -10.85 2.24
C PRO A 85 -8.42 -9.61 1.47
N TYR A 86 -7.51 -9.80 0.52
CA TYR A 86 -7.08 -8.71 -0.36
C TYR A 86 -8.24 -8.22 -1.23
N SER A 87 -8.43 -6.90 -1.22
CA SER A 87 -9.21 -6.17 -2.20
C SER A 87 -8.59 -4.77 -2.35
N LEU A 88 -8.86 -4.09 -3.47
CA LEU A 88 -8.38 -2.72 -3.66
C LEU A 88 -8.93 -1.76 -2.58
N GLU A 89 -10.16 -2.00 -2.15
CA GLU A 89 -10.82 -1.24 -1.08
C GLU A 89 -10.11 -1.47 0.24
N ASN A 90 -9.92 -2.73 0.64
CA ASN A 90 -9.20 -3.08 1.87
C ASN A 90 -7.78 -2.53 1.83
N ALA A 91 -7.09 -2.58 0.68
CA ALA A 91 -5.73 -2.09 0.55
C ALA A 91 -5.65 -0.58 0.72
N PHE A 92 -6.66 0.15 0.21
CA PHE A 92 -6.75 1.58 0.42
C PHE A 92 -7.08 1.92 1.88
N GLU A 93 -8.08 1.25 2.47
CA GLU A 93 -8.47 1.44 3.86
C GLU A 93 -7.29 1.18 4.82
N LEU A 94 -6.55 0.09 4.60
CA LEU A 94 -5.36 -0.25 5.36
C LEU A 94 -4.31 0.87 5.29
N LEU A 95 -4.03 1.43 4.10
CA LEU A 95 -3.04 2.50 3.96
C LEU A 95 -3.48 3.84 4.55
N MET A 96 -4.79 4.08 4.61
CA MET A 96 -5.37 5.33 5.10
C MET A 96 -5.65 5.32 6.60
N HIS A 97 -5.93 4.14 7.15
CA HIS A 97 -6.46 3.95 8.51
C HIS A 97 -5.62 3.00 9.36
N SER A 98 -4.50 2.46 8.84
CA SER A 98 -3.51 1.80 9.71
C SER A 98 -3.06 2.75 10.80
N ASP A 99 -2.71 2.18 11.95
CA ASP A 99 -2.06 2.91 13.02
C ASP A 99 -0.89 3.75 12.45
N PRO A 100 -0.85 5.08 12.71
CA PRO A 100 0.23 5.95 12.26
C PRO A 100 1.63 5.41 12.60
N ASP A 101 1.77 4.71 13.72
CA ASP A 101 3.05 4.16 14.19
C ASP A 101 3.52 2.96 13.35
N MET A 102 2.63 2.33 12.58
CA MET A 102 3.01 1.21 11.70
C MET A 102 3.81 1.68 10.47
N ASN A 103 3.71 2.93 10.03
CA ASN A 103 4.44 3.43 8.86
C ASN A 103 4.37 2.49 7.61
N LEU A 104 3.26 1.75 7.47
CA LEU A 104 3.12 0.64 6.54
C LEU A 104 3.26 1.11 5.08
N ALA A 105 2.65 2.25 4.75
CA ALA A 105 2.72 2.82 3.41
C ALA A 105 4.17 3.11 2.98
N SER A 106 5.00 3.65 3.87
CA SER A 106 6.42 3.90 3.58
C SER A 106 7.16 2.60 3.36
N TRP A 107 6.96 1.62 4.24
CA TRP A 107 7.59 0.30 4.11
C TRP A 107 7.25 -0.38 2.78
N ILE A 108 5.98 -0.36 2.35
CA ILE A 108 5.55 -0.93 1.06
C ILE A 108 6.27 -0.23 -0.10
N VAL A 109 6.34 1.10 -0.07
CA VAL A 109 7.03 1.89 -1.11
C VAL A 109 8.52 1.54 -1.16
N GLU A 110 9.19 1.41 -0.02
CA GLU A 110 10.60 1.03 0.05
C GLU A 110 10.84 -0.38 -0.49
N LYS A 111 9.99 -1.36 -0.12
CA LYS A 111 10.08 -2.71 -0.69
C LYS A 111 9.85 -2.68 -2.19
N ALA A 112 8.86 -1.95 -2.68
CA ALA A 112 8.60 -1.81 -4.11
C ALA A 112 9.77 -1.21 -4.89
N LYS A 113 10.50 -0.24 -4.31
CA LYS A 113 11.72 0.33 -4.91
C LYS A 113 12.90 -0.64 -4.94
N SER A 114 12.95 -1.60 -4.01
CA SER A 114 14.00 -2.62 -3.94
C SER A 114 13.88 -3.73 -5.00
N ILE A 115 12.73 -3.81 -5.69
CA ILE A 115 12.46 -4.80 -6.72
C ILE A 115 12.87 -4.24 -8.09
N THR A 116 13.89 -4.85 -8.70
CA THR A 116 14.43 -4.51 -10.04
C THR A 116 13.87 -5.40 -11.15
#